data_AF-A0A7X9J8P0-F1
#
_entry.id   AF-A0A7X9J8P0-F1
#
_cell.length_a   1.000
_cell.length_b   1.000
_cell.length_c   1.000
_cell.angle_alpha   90.00
_cell.angle_beta   90.00
_cell.angle_gamma   90.00
#
_symmetry.space_group_name_H-M   'P 1'
#
loop_
_entity.id
_entity.type
_entity.pdbx_description
1 polymer ?
#
loop_
_entity_poly.entity_id
_entity_poly.type
_entity_poly.pdbx_seq_one_letter_code
_entity_poly.pdbx_strand_id
1 'polypeptide(L)' 'GTVYVGGEEWSARSDEMIAAGSSVKVINREGLVLIVEPVK' A
#
# COMPACT_ATOMS: atom_id res chain seq x y z
N GLY A 1 -3.15 -6.04 -3.08
CA GLY A 1 -2.10 -5.87 -4.08
C GLY A 1 -0.75 -5.92 -3.40
N THR A 2 0.30 -5.46 -4.09
CA THR A 2 1.63 -5.28 -3.51
C THR A 2 2.06 -3.82 -3.65
N VAL A 3 2.91 -3.36 -2.74
CA VAL A 3 3.48 -2.00 -2.72
C VAL A 3 4.97 -2.10 -2.44
N TYR A 4 5.75 -1.17 -2.97
CA TYR A 4 7.18 -1.05 -2.65
C TYR A 4 7.39 0.02 -1.57
N VAL A 5 7.91 -0.38 -0.42
CA VAL A 5 8.18 0.50 0.72
C VAL A 5 9.55 0.18 1.28
N GLY A 6 10.41 1.20 1.45
CA GLY A 6 11.74 1.01 2.03
C GLY A 6 12.70 0.14 1.22
N GLY A 7 12.42 -0.08 -0.08
CA GLY A 7 13.20 -0.97 -0.94
C GLY A 7 12.74 -2.42 -0.95
N GLU A 8 11.63 -2.74 -0.26
CA GLU A 8 11.06 -4.08 -0.17
C GLU A 8 9.63 -4.09 -0.73
N GLU A 9 9.22 -5.24 -1.29
CA GLU A 9 7.84 -5.48 -1.71
C GLU A 9 7.02 -6.00 -0.51
N TRP A 10 5.89 -5.35 -0.25
CA TRP A 10 4.97 -5.67 0.84
C TRP A 10 3.58 -6.02 0.32
N SER A 11 2.90 -6.94 1.00
CA SER A 11 1.48 -7.19 0.78
C SER A 11 0.68 -5.99 1.29
N ALA A 12 -0.29 -5.50 0.51
CA ALA A 12 -1.09 -4.34 0.88
C ALA A 12 -2.58 -4.46 0.53
N ARG A 13 -3.41 -3.80 1.34
CA ARG A 13 -4.85 -3.61 1.14
C ARG A 13 -5.20 -2.14 1.18
N SER A 14 -6.23 -1.78 0.41
CA SER A 14 -6.81 -0.44 0.31
C SER A 14 -8.31 -0.60 0.18
N ASP A 15 -9.07 0.32 0.77
CA ASP A 15 -10.53 0.39 0.62
C ASP A 15 -10.93 0.99 -0.74
N GLU A 16 -10.01 1.70 -1.39
CA GLU A 16 -10.19 2.29 -2.72
C GLU A 16 -9.36 1.55 -3.78
N MET A 17 -9.82 1.61 -5.04
CA MET A 17 -9.04 1.11 -6.16
C MET A 17 -7.84 2.03 -6.43
N ILE A 18 -6.65 1.45 -6.46
CA ILE A 18 -5.40 2.15 -6.73
C ILE A 18 -4.80 1.56 -8.00
N ALA A 19 -4.58 2.39 -9.01
CA ALA A 19 -3.94 1.95 -10.26
C ALA A 19 -2.46 1.62 -10.03
N ALA A 20 -1.94 0.63 -10.75
CA ALA A 20 -0.53 0.27 -10.68
C ALA A 20 0.37 1.47 -11.01
N GLY A 21 1.43 1.68 -10.22
CA GLY A 21 2.33 2.83 -10.35
C GLY A 21 1.87 4.09 -9.61
N SER A 22 0.67 4.12 -9.03
CA SER A 22 0.22 5.22 -8.18
C SER A 22 1.02 5.28 -6.87
N SER A 23 1.26 6.49 -6.36
CA SER A 23 1.84 6.67 -5.03
C SER A 23 0.80 6.41 -3.95
N VAL A 24 1.21 5.75 -2.87
CA VAL A 24 0.33 5.37 -1.76
C VAL A 24 0.95 5.80 -0.44
N LYS A 25 0.11 6.06 0.56
CA LYS A 25 0.50 6.33 1.94
C LYS A 25 0.11 5.14 2.81
N VAL A 26 1.06 4.63 3.60
CA VAL A 26 0.77 3.62 4.62
C VAL A 26 0.07 4.28 5.80
N ILE A 27 -1.11 3.80 6.15
CA ILE A 27 -1.94 4.31 7.26
C ILE A 27 -2.02 3.33 8.43
N ASN A 28 -1.82 2.03 8.20
CA ASN A 28 -1.81 1.02 9.26
C ASN A 28 -1.01 -0.24 8.83
N ARG A 29 -0.74 -1.15 9.77
CA ARG A 29 -0.12 -2.46 9.52
C ARG A 29 -0.81 -3.56 10.31
N GLU A 30 -1.26 -4.58 9.60
CA GLU A 30 -1.88 -5.79 10.14
C GLU A 30 -0.96 -6.98 9.87
N GLY A 31 -0.01 -7.21 10.78
CA GLY A 31 1.01 -8.25 10.62
C GLY A 31 1.91 -7.98 9.42
N LEU A 32 1.82 -8.83 8.38
CA LEU A 32 2.58 -8.72 7.13
C LEU A 32 1.81 -7.99 6.01
N VAL A 33 0.65 -7.41 6.33
CA VAL A 33 -0.17 -6.65 5.39
C VAL A 33 -0.18 -5.18 5.78
N LEU A 34 0.16 -4.30 4.84
CA LEU A 34 0.05 -2.85 5.00
C LEU A 34 -1.34 -2.39 4.57
N ILE A 35 -1.93 -1.49 5.35
CA ILE A 35 -3.13 -0.77 4.94
C ILE A 35 -2.69 0.57 4.36
N VAL A 36 -3.10 0.82 3.14
CA VAL A 36 -2.65 1.97 2.35
C VAL A 36 -3.83 2.72 1.74
N GLU A 37 -3.63 4.01 1.51
CA GLU A 37 -4.56 4.88 0.81
C GLU A 37 -3.83 5.59 -0.35
N PRO A 38 -4.53 5.96 -1.43
CA PRO A 38 -3.93 6.74 -2.52
C PRO A 38 -3.47 8.12 -2.03
N VAL A 39 -2.30 8.56 -2.50
CA VAL A 39 -1.87 9.95 -2.32
C VAL A 39 -2.59 10.81 -3.36
N LYS A 40 -3.26 11.87 -2.92
CA LYS A 40 -3.87 12.89 -3.81
C LYS A 40 -2.83 13.79 -4.44
#